data_AF-A0A1Q3BYV0-F1
#
_entry.id   AF-A0A1Q3BYV0-F1
#
_cell.length_a   1.000
_cell.length_b   1.000
_cell.length_c   1.000
_cell.angle_alpha   90.00
_cell.angle_beta   90.00
_cell.angle_gamma   90.00
#
_symmetry.space_group_name_H-M   'P 1'
#
loop_
_entity.id
_entity.type
_entity.pdbx_description
1 polymer ?
#
loop_
_entity_poly.entity_id
_entity_poly.type
_entity_poly.pdbx_seq_one_letter_code
_entity_poly.pdbx_strand_id
1 'polypeptide(L)'
;PYFDGNNYSHWKAKMTIFIQSLNYNLWDLIVDDIKSIFSRFTNIINALQDLDETYSNSEMVRKILRCLPRSWMPKVTAIDEAKNLNVLPLEDLLGSLMTHELSMQKKD
;
A
#
# COMPACT_ATOMS: atom_id res chain seq x y z
N PRO A 1 5.05 -12.92 -1.17
CA PRO A 1 5.94 -14.04 -0.75
C PRO A 1 6.13 -15.01 -1.92
N TYR A 2 7.37 -15.45 -2.17
CA TYR A 2 7.71 -16.40 -3.24
C TYR A 2 7.60 -17.85 -2.71
N PHE A 3 7.10 -18.78 -3.52
CA PHE A 3 6.95 -20.20 -3.16
C PHE A 3 7.92 -21.04 -4.00
N ASP A 4 8.82 -21.78 -3.37
CA ASP A 4 9.84 -22.61 -4.01
C ASP A 4 9.62 -24.13 -3.83
N GLY A 5 8.49 -24.52 -3.22
CA GLY A 5 8.10 -25.92 -3.05
C GLY A 5 8.64 -26.61 -1.80
N ASN A 6 9.65 -26.04 -1.12
CA ASN A 6 10.14 -26.55 0.16
C ASN A 6 9.51 -25.77 1.32
N ASN A 7 9.27 -26.45 2.44
CA ASN A 7 8.80 -25.79 3.68
C ASN A 7 7.41 -25.12 3.59
N TYR A 8 6.45 -25.82 2.97
CA TYR A 8 5.05 -25.38 2.79
C TYR A 8 4.41 -24.85 4.08
N SER A 9 4.67 -25.47 5.24
CA SER A 9 4.13 -25.01 6.52
C SER A 9 4.55 -23.58 6.88
N HIS A 10 5.81 -23.22 6.60
CA HIS A 10 6.33 -21.87 6.84
C HIS A 10 5.82 -20.86 5.80
N TRP A 11 5.78 -21.24 4.52
CA TRP A 11 5.20 -20.40 3.47
C TRP A 11 3.71 -20.16 3.71
N LYS A 12 2.97 -21.19 4.11
CA LYS A 12 1.54 -21.11 4.46
C LYS A 12 1.34 -20.20 5.66
N ALA A 13 2.15 -20.28 6.70
CA ALA A 13 2.09 -19.33 7.82
C ALA A 13 2.36 -17.89 7.36
N LYS A 14 3.39 -17.63 6.54
CA LYS A 14 3.67 -16.31 5.97
C LYS A 14 2.56 -15.80 5.04
N MET A 15 1.97 -16.68 4.23
CA MET A 15 0.83 -16.36 3.36
C MET A 15 -0.46 -16.14 4.14
N THR A 16 -0.69 -16.91 5.20
CA THR A 16 -1.82 -16.75 6.11
C THR A 16 -1.67 -15.45 6.89
N ILE A 17 -0.49 -15.12 7.42
CA ILE A 17 -0.21 -13.81 8.04
C ILE A 17 -0.32 -12.70 7.00
N PHE A 18 0.16 -12.88 5.77
CA PHE A 18 0.00 -11.89 4.70
C PHE A 18 -1.48 -11.66 4.37
N ILE A 19 -2.27 -12.70 4.13
CA ILE A 19 -3.71 -12.63 3.83
C ILE A 19 -4.53 -12.14 5.04
N GLN A 20 -4.16 -12.53 6.26
CA GLN A 20 -4.79 -12.05 7.51
C GLN A 20 -4.34 -10.63 7.88
N SER A 21 -3.13 -10.19 7.52
CA SER A 21 -2.69 -8.79 7.62
C SER A 21 -3.37 -7.92 6.56
N LEU A 22 -3.76 -8.54 5.44
CA LEU A 22 -4.66 -8.00 4.43
C LEU A 22 -6.15 -8.21 4.78
N ASN A 23 -6.46 -8.61 6.03
CA ASN A 23 -7.72 -9.19 6.54
C ASN A 23 -9.01 -8.76 5.83
N TYR A 24 -9.99 -9.69 5.74
CA TYR A 24 -11.33 -9.58 5.14
C TYR A 24 -12.09 -8.25 5.33
N ASN A 25 -11.79 -7.51 6.40
CA ASN A 25 -12.34 -6.18 6.66
C ASN A 25 -11.74 -5.09 5.76
N LEU A 26 -10.70 -5.37 4.97
CA LEU A 26 -10.07 -4.40 4.05
C LEU A 26 -11.04 -3.98 2.95
N TRP A 27 -11.92 -4.88 2.50
CA TRP A 27 -12.94 -4.52 1.51
C TRP A 27 -13.97 -3.54 2.08
N ASP A 28 -14.36 -3.70 3.34
CA ASP A 28 -15.29 -2.80 4.02
C ASP A 28 -14.63 -1.48 4.48
N LEU A 29 -13.30 -1.46 4.69
CA LEU A 29 -12.54 -0.29 5.19
C LEU A 29 -11.82 0.53 4.10
N ILE A 30 -11.80 0.08 2.84
CA ILE A 30 -11.45 0.92 1.68
C ILE A 30 -12.39 2.14 1.57
N VAL A 31 -13.53 2.10 2.28
CA VAL A 31 -14.60 3.09 2.22
C VAL A 31 -14.30 4.41 2.95
N ASP A 32 -13.37 4.46 3.93
CA ASP A 32 -13.36 5.59 4.87
C ASP A 32 -12.41 6.78 4.54
N ASP A 33 -11.08 6.63 4.37
CA ASP A 33 -10.16 7.73 3.91
C ASP A 33 -8.66 7.33 3.68
N ILE A 34 -7.91 8.07 2.83
CA ILE A 34 -6.47 7.87 2.53
C ILE A 34 -5.56 7.94 3.76
N LYS A 35 -5.85 8.77 4.76
CA LYS A 35 -5.10 8.85 6.02
C LYS A 35 -5.18 7.55 6.80
N SER A 36 -6.33 6.88 6.80
CA SER A 36 -6.51 5.57 7.45
C SER A 36 -5.63 4.51 6.77
N ILE A 37 -5.57 4.51 5.43
CA ILE A 37 -4.68 3.64 4.65
C ILE A 37 -3.21 3.90 5.03
N PHE A 38 -2.82 5.17 5.13
CA PHE A 38 -1.45 5.55 5.46
C PHE A 38 -1.03 5.14 6.88
N SER A 39 -1.84 5.45 7.89
CA SER A 39 -1.56 5.11 9.29
C SER A 39 -1.35 3.60 9.46
N ARG A 40 -2.18 2.78 8.80
CA ARG A 40 -2.06 1.33 8.81
C ARG A 40 -0.83 0.84 8.08
N PHE A 41 -0.49 1.44 6.94
CA PHE A 41 0.72 1.11 6.21
C PHE A 41 1.97 1.36 7.06
N THR A 42 2.04 2.50 7.74
CA THR A 42 3.14 2.84 8.67
C THR A 42 3.25 1.83 9.81
N ASN A 43 2.14 1.43 10.42
CA ASN A 43 2.16 0.40 11.47
C ASN A 43 2.68 -0.95 10.97
N ILE A 44 2.34 -1.33 9.73
CA ILE A 44 2.85 -2.56 9.10
C ILE A 44 4.35 -2.46 8.83
N ILE A 45 4.83 -1.32 8.32
CA ILE A 45 6.25 -1.10 8.07
C ILE A 45 7.05 -1.15 9.37
N ASN A 46 6.57 -0.49 10.43
CA ASN A 46 7.21 -0.53 11.74
C ASN A 46 7.29 -1.96 12.29
N ALA A 47 6.18 -2.72 12.21
CA ALA A 47 6.15 -4.11 12.65
C ALA A 47 7.07 -5.02 11.80
N LEU A 48 7.25 -4.74 10.52
CA LEU A 48 8.18 -5.48 9.66
C LEU A 48 9.64 -5.11 9.93
N GLN A 49 9.90 -3.84 10.24
CA GLN A 49 11.22 -3.37 10.65
C GLN A 49 11.65 -4.01 11.98
N ASP A 50 10.71 -4.22 12.91
CA ASP A 50 10.95 -4.98 14.15
C ASP A 50 11.29 -6.47 13.89
N LEU A 51 10.96 -6.98 12.70
CA LEU A 51 11.28 -8.33 12.23
C LEU A 51 12.51 -8.37 11.31
N ASP A 52 13.31 -7.30 11.29
CA ASP A 52 14.50 -7.11 10.45
C ASP A 52 14.22 -7.09 8.93
N GLU A 53 12.95 -6.91 8.55
CA GLU A 53 12.51 -6.75 7.16
C GLU A 53 12.33 -5.25 6.86
N THR A 54 13.38 -4.63 6.34
CA THR A 54 13.35 -3.21 5.96
C THR A 54 12.89 -3.03 4.50
N TYR A 55 12.12 -1.97 4.26
CA TYR A 55 11.73 -1.57 2.90
C TYR A 55 12.38 -0.25 2.54
N SER A 56 12.87 -0.14 1.31
CA SER A 56 13.25 1.15 0.75
C SER A 56 11.99 2.01 0.50
N ASN A 57 12.14 3.34 0.52
CA ASN A 57 11.07 4.26 0.16
C ASN A 57 10.43 3.92 -1.20
N SER A 58 11.25 3.52 -2.18
CA SER A 58 10.75 3.11 -3.50
C SER A 58 9.82 1.91 -3.46
N GLU A 59 10.08 0.94 -2.58
CA GLU A 59 9.24 -0.24 -2.41
C GLU A 59 7.94 0.11 -1.70
N MET A 60 8.01 0.99 -0.71
CA MET A 60 6.82 1.52 -0.02
C MET A 60 5.89 2.24 -1.00
N VAL A 61 6.42 3.18 -1.80
CA VAL A 61 5.68 3.92 -2.83
C VAL A 61 4.95 2.98 -3.78
N ARG A 62 5.65 1.98 -4.35
CA ARG A 62 5.04 1.02 -5.29
C ARG A 62 3.99 0.13 -4.64
N LYS A 63 4.19 -0.26 -3.37
CA LYS A 63 3.21 -1.07 -2.64
C LYS A 63 1.93 -0.28 -2.37
N ILE A 64 2.04 0.97 -1.94
CA ILE A 64 0.87 1.84 -1.73
C ILE A 64 0.08 2.00 -3.03
N LEU A 65 0.75 2.32 -4.14
CA LEU A 65 0.08 2.47 -5.44
C LEU A 65 -0.65 1.20 -5.89
N ARG A 66 -0.10 0.01 -5.59
CA ARG A 66 -0.73 -1.29 -5.90
C ARG A 66 -1.93 -1.62 -5.01
N CYS A 67 -2.03 -1.02 -3.83
CA CYS A 67 -3.15 -1.23 -2.90
C CYS A 67 -4.35 -0.30 -3.18
N LEU A 68 -4.21 0.68 -4.08
CA LEU A 68 -5.30 1.60 -4.40
C LEU A 68 -6.42 0.92 -5.21
N PRO A 69 -7.69 1.33 -5.02
CA PRO A 69 -8.82 0.81 -5.78
C PRO A 69 -8.69 1.04 -7.29
N ARG A 70 -9.39 0.25 -8.10
CA ARG A 70 -9.36 0.40 -9.56
C ARG A 70 -9.79 1.79 -10.05
N SER A 71 -10.68 2.47 -9.33
CA SER A 71 -11.12 3.84 -9.63
C SER A 71 -9.97 4.85 -9.59
N TRP A 72 -8.87 4.54 -8.88
CA TRP A 72 -7.68 5.38 -8.77
C TRP A 72 -6.64 5.10 -9.87
N MET A 73 -6.86 4.11 -10.75
CA MET A 73 -5.89 3.76 -11.81
C MET A 73 -5.50 4.96 -12.69
N PRO A 74 -6.40 5.86 -13.13
CA PRO A 74 -6.00 7.05 -13.88
C PRO A 74 -4.99 7.93 -13.12
N LYS A 75 -5.15 8.05 -11.79
CA LYS A 75 -4.23 8.80 -10.93
C LYS A 75 -2.90 8.07 -10.75
N VAL A 76 -2.92 6.74 -10.61
CA VAL A 76 -1.70 5.92 -10.53
C VAL A 76 -0.88 6.04 -11.81
N THR A 77 -1.51 5.91 -12.98
CA THR A 77 -0.84 6.09 -14.28
C THR A 77 -0.23 7.48 -14.40
N ALA A 78 -0.96 8.53 -14.06
CA ALA A 78 -0.43 9.90 -14.12
C ALA A 78 0.78 10.11 -13.19
N ILE A 79 0.82 9.47 -12.02
CA ILE A 79 1.97 9.54 -11.11
C ILE A 79 3.16 8.78 -11.71
N ASP A 80 2.93 7.60 -12.28
CA ASP A 80 3.97 6.75 -12.89
C ASP A 80 4.61 7.42 -14.12
N GLU A 81 3.80 8.14 -14.91
CA GLU A 81 4.27 8.90 -16.07
C GLU A 81 5.00 10.19 -15.69
N ALA A 82 4.55 10.89 -14.64
CA ALA A 82 5.06 12.21 -14.28
C ALA A 82 6.22 12.19 -13.28
N LYS A 83 6.38 11.12 -12.50
CA LYS A 83 7.32 11.07 -11.37
C LYS A 83 8.21 9.83 -11.41
N ASN A 84 9.47 9.98 -11.01
CA ASN A 84 10.37 8.85 -10.80
C ASN A 84 10.10 8.21 -9.43
N LEU A 85 9.44 7.05 -9.41
CA LEU A 85 9.07 6.32 -8.19
C LEU A 85 10.25 5.86 -7.32
N ASN A 86 11.48 5.85 -7.86
CA ASN A 86 12.68 5.46 -7.12
C ASN A 86 13.14 6.54 -6.13
N VAL A 87 12.81 7.80 -6.42
CA VAL A 87 13.25 8.97 -5.65
C VAL A 87 12.09 9.78 -5.09
N LEU A 88 10.84 9.39 -5.39
CA LEU A 88 9.64 10.06 -4.94
C LEU A 88 9.53 9.98 -3.40
N PRO A 89 9.53 11.11 -2.68
CA PRO A 89 9.27 11.12 -1.25
C PRO A 89 7.87 10.58 -0.95
N LEU A 90 7.76 9.81 0.13
CA LEU A 90 6.49 9.20 0.52
C LEU A 90 5.43 10.26 0.86
N GLU A 91 5.85 11.34 1.52
CA GLU A 91 5.03 12.50 1.84
C GLU A 91 4.44 13.18 0.60
N ASP A 92 5.23 13.32 -0.48
CA ASP A 92 4.78 13.89 -1.75
C ASP A 92 3.76 13.00 -2.46
N LEU A 93 3.94 11.67 -2.36
CA LEU A 93 2.94 10.72 -2.85
C LEU A 93 1.62 10.92 -2.08
N LEU A 94 1.68 10.94 -0.75
CA LEU A 94 0.50 11.08 0.11
C LEU A 94 -0.23 12.39 -0.12
N GLY A 95 0.49 13.51 -0.22
CA GLY A 95 -0.11 14.80 -0.54
C GLY A 95 -0.86 14.76 -1.88
N SER A 96 -0.31 14.07 -2.88
CA SER A 96 -0.97 13.90 -4.19
C SER A 96 -2.23 13.04 -4.10
N LEU A 97 -2.21 11.98 -3.29
CA LEU A 97 -3.35 11.09 -3.09
C LEU A 97 -4.47 11.78 -2.30
N MET A 98 -4.17 12.46 -1.19
CA MET A 98 -5.15 13.21 -0.40
C MET A 98 -5.81 14.33 -1.21
N THR A 99 -5.03 15.06 -2.01
CA THR A 99 -5.59 16.10 -2.89
C THR A 99 -6.56 15.51 -3.91
N HIS A 100 -6.25 14.32 -4.45
CA HIS A 100 -7.13 13.63 -5.38
C HIS A 100 -8.41 13.13 -4.71
N GLU A 101 -8.30 12.56 -3.50
CA GLU A 101 -9.46 12.15 -2.69
C GLU A 101 -10.43 13.31 -2.47
N LEU A 102 -9.93 14.46 -2.02
CA LEU A 102 -10.73 15.68 -1.82
C LEU A 102 -11.39 16.16 -3.12
N SER A 103 -10.72 15.98 -4.27
CA SER A 103 -11.28 16.34 -5.57
C SER A 103 -12.38 15.38 -6.03
N MET A 104 -12.30 14.11 -5.62
CA MET A 104 -13.32 13.10 -5.90
C MET A 104 -14.57 13.28 -5.04
N GLN A 105 -14.41 13.67 -3.77
CA GLN A 105 -15.52 13.93 -2.85
C GLN A 105 -16.32 15.21 -3.20
N LYS A 106 -15.74 16.15 -3.95
CA LYS A 106 -16.41 17.39 -4.40
C LYS A 106 -17.26 17.21 -5.67
N LYS A 107 -17.32 16.00 -6.24
CA LYS A 107 -18.04 15.71 -7.48
C LYS A 107 -19.48 15.23 -7.28
N ASP A 108 -19.96 15.23 -6.04
CA ASP A 108 -21.35 14.94 -5.66
C ASP A 108 -22.12 16.22 -5.32
#